data_AF-A0AAP5M9K9-F1
#
_entry.id   AF-A0AAP5M9K9-F1
#
_cell.length_a   1.000
_cell.length_b   1.000
_cell.length_c   1.000
_cell.angle_alpha   90.00
_cell.angle_beta   90.00
_cell.angle_gamma   90.00
#
_symmetry.space_group_name_H-M   'P 1'
#
loop_
_entity.id
_entity.type
_entity.pdbx_description
1 polymer ?
#
loop_
_entity_poly.entity_id
_entity_poly.type
_entity_poly.pdbx_seq_one_letter_code
_entity_poly.pdbx_strand_id
1 'polypeptide(L)'
;MLQTFRATLKGNSLEWKEEVQCLSKDDHPVQVLVTILEEEPIAQNKGRGQRMAAVLEKLAQVQAFAGIDPVDWQRDVRQDRKLPGRNE
;
A
#
# COMPACT_ATOMS: atom_id res chain seq x y z
N MET A 1 -25.76 7.16 14.00
CA MET A 1 -24.47 7.35 13.30
C MET A 1 -23.67 6.08 13.45
N LEU A 2 -23.07 5.58 12.37
CA LEU A 2 -22.21 4.39 12.40
C LEU A 2 -20.77 4.82 12.71
N GLN A 3 -20.17 4.24 13.74
CA GLN A 3 -18.75 4.40 14.05
C GLN A 3 -18.06 3.08 13.76
N THR A 4 -16.94 3.12 13.03
CA THR A 4 -16.18 1.92 12.66
C THR A 4 -14.88 1.92 13.44
N PHE A 5 -14.62 0.83 14.15
CA PHE A 5 -13.42 0.64 14.97
C PHE A 5 -12.63 -0.56 14.47
N ARG A 6 -11.30 -0.48 14.58
CA ARG A 6 -10.42 -1.59 14.23
C ARG A 6 -10.12 -2.44 15.46
N ALA A 7 -10.44 -3.72 15.34
CA ALA A 7 -10.15 -4.74 16.35
C ALA A 7 -9.52 -5.98 15.71
N THR A 8 -8.92 -6.80 16.56
CA THR A 8 -8.48 -8.16 16.22
C THR A 8 -9.43 -9.13 16.91
N LEU A 9 -10.03 -10.05 16.16
CA LEU A 9 -10.82 -11.13 16.74
C LEU A 9 -9.91 -12.27 17.18
N LYS A 10 -9.85 -12.55 18.50
CA LYS A 10 -9.14 -13.71 19.06
C LYS A 10 -10.15 -14.66 19.70
N GLY A 11 -10.36 -15.82 19.07
CA GLY A 11 -11.38 -16.77 19.48
C GLY A 11 -12.76 -16.12 19.38
N ASN A 12 -13.35 -15.78 20.54
CA ASN A 12 -14.65 -15.12 20.63
C ASN A 12 -14.59 -13.71 21.30
N SER A 13 -13.39 -13.12 21.39
CA SER A 13 -13.19 -11.79 21.98
C SER A 13 -12.60 -10.82 20.95
N LEU A 14 -13.10 -9.60 20.92
CA LEU A 14 -12.56 -8.50 20.11
C LEU A 14 -11.56 -7.70 20.95
N GLU A 15 -10.31 -7.67 20.50
CA GLU A 15 -9.25 -6.83 21.08
C GLU A 15 -9.06 -5.58 20.23
N TRP A 16 -9.35 -4.40 20.80
CA TRP A 16 -9.17 -3.12 20.13
C TRP A 16 -7.68 -2.80 19.95
N LYS A 17 -7.27 -2.35 18.77
CA LYS A 17 -5.86 -1.97 18.51
C LYS A 17 -5.50 -0.57 19.00
N GLU A 18 -6.49 0.28 19.21
CA GLU A 18 -6.35 1.67 19.67
C GLU A 18 -7.02 1.80 21.03
N GLU A 19 -6.58 2.73 21.87
CA GLU A 19 -7.32 3.13 23.07
C GLU A 19 -8.62 3.79 22.63
N VAL A 20 -9.67 2.98 22.52
CA VAL A 20 -11.01 3.49 22.20
C VAL A 20 -11.55 4.17 23.44
N GLN A 21 -11.31 5.48 23.55
CA GLN A 21 -11.93 6.30 24.57
C GLN A 21 -13.44 6.33 24.32
N CYS A 22 -14.17 5.60 25.16
CA CYS A 22 -15.64 5.55 25.26
C CYS A 22 -16.40 5.11 23.98
N LEU A 23 -16.48 3.79 23.76
CA LEU A 23 -17.49 3.18 22.86
C LEU A 23 -18.93 3.50 23.29
N SER A 24 -19.14 3.75 24.58
CA SER A 24 -20.40 4.18 25.18
C SER A 24 -20.09 5.36 26.09
N LYS A 25 -20.77 6.49 25.90
CA LYS A 25 -20.59 7.69 26.75
C LYS A 25 -21.19 7.50 28.14
N ASP A 26 -22.09 6.52 28.30
CA ASP A 26 -22.94 6.37 29.47
C ASP A 26 -22.85 4.97 30.11
N ASP A 27 -21.83 4.16 29.78
CA ASP A 27 -21.63 2.79 30.31
C ASP A 27 -22.79 1.80 30.06
N HIS A 28 -23.71 2.15 29.16
CA HIS A 28 -24.82 1.28 28.78
C HIS A 28 -24.38 0.27 27.70
N PRO A 29 -24.90 -0.98 27.72
CA PRO A 29 -24.65 -1.95 26.66
C PRO A 29 -25.14 -1.43 25.30
N VAL A 30 -24.28 -1.51 24.28
CA VAL A 30 -24.61 -1.07 22.91
C VAL A 30 -24.64 -2.29 21.98
N GLN A 31 -25.64 -2.36 21.10
CA GLN A 31 -25.67 -3.36 20.04
C GLN A 31 -24.64 -3.02 18.96
N VAL A 32 -23.84 -4.01 18.55
CA VAL A 32 -22.80 -3.85 17.53
C VAL A 32 -22.97 -4.87 16.41
N LEU A 33 -22.73 -4.45 15.17
CA LEU A 33 -22.61 -5.31 14.01
C LEU A 33 -21.12 -5.56 13.76
N VAL A 34 -20.73 -6.83 13.69
CA VAL A 34 -19.33 -7.23 13.44
C VAL A 34 -19.20 -7.75 12.01
N THR A 35 -18.38 -7.07 11.21
CA THR A 35 -17.97 -7.53 9.88
C THR A 35 -16.54 -8.04 9.96
N ILE A 36 -16.33 -9.32 9.66
CA ILE A 36 -14.98 -9.89 9.58
C ILE A 36 -14.38 -9.55 8.23
N LEU A 37 -13.24 -8.87 8.26
CA LEU A 37 -12.44 -8.59 7.07
C LEU A 37 -11.52 -9.78 6.85
N GLU A 38 -11.85 -10.63 5.87
CA GLU A 38 -10.90 -11.61 5.35
C GLU A 38 -9.85 -10.83 4.55
N GLU A 39 -8.63 -10.70 5.09
CA GLU A 39 -7.50 -10.34 4.25
C GLU A 39 -7.34 -11.48 3.25
N GLU A 40 -7.53 -11.19 1.96
CA GLU A 40 -7.11 -12.12 0.91
C GLU A 40 -5.69 -12.54 1.25
N PRO A 41 -5.40 -13.85 1.38
CA PRO A 41 -4.06 -14.28 1.66
C PRO A 41 -3.20 -13.64 0.59
N ILE A 42 -2.28 -12.74 1.00
CA ILE A 42 -1.30 -12.16 0.09
C ILE A 42 -0.66 -13.38 -0.54
N ALA A 43 -1.08 -13.71 -1.76
CA ALA A 43 -0.66 -14.94 -2.39
C ALA A 43 0.85 -14.84 -2.34
N GLN A 44 1.49 -15.72 -1.56
CA GLN A 44 2.94 -15.77 -1.50
C GLN A 44 3.33 -16.16 -2.90
N ASN A 45 3.55 -15.16 -3.74
CA ASN A 45 3.59 -15.29 -5.18
C ASN A 45 4.99 -15.78 -5.51
N LYS A 46 5.29 -17.00 -5.04
CA LYS A 46 6.50 -17.74 -5.29
C LYS A 46 6.64 -17.79 -6.81
N GLY A 47 7.62 -17.06 -7.33
CA GLY A 47 7.84 -16.93 -8.78
C GLY A 47 7.39 -15.61 -9.42
N ARG A 48 6.75 -14.66 -8.71
CA ARG A 48 6.54 -13.30 -9.26
C ARG A 48 7.87 -12.61 -9.56
N GLY A 49 8.83 -12.70 -8.62
CA GLY A 49 10.17 -12.15 -8.79
C GLY A 49 10.92 -12.77 -9.97
N GLN A 50 10.86 -14.10 -10.12
CA GLN A 50 11.49 -14.81 -11.24
C GLN A 50 10.86 -14.45 -12.58
N ARG A 51 9.53 -14.38 -12.66
CA ARG A 51 8.83 -13.94 -13.88
C ARG A 51 9.16 -12.48 -14.23
N MET A 52 9.22 -11.60 -13.24
CA MET A 52 9.62 -10.21 -13.44
C MET A 52 11.06 -10.12 -13.97
N ALA A 53 12.00 -10.84 -13.34
CA ALA A 53 13.40 -10.87 -13.77
C ALA A 53 13.54 -11.33 -15.23
N ALA A 54 12.83 -12.40 -15.62
CA ALA A 54 12.86 -12.91 -16.99
C ALA A 54 12.30 -11.91 -18.02
N VAL A 55 11.28 -11.13 -17.65
CA VAL A 55 10.74 -10.07 -18.52
C VAL A 55 11.74 -8.91 -18.64
N LEU A 56 12.34 -8.47 -17.54
CA LEU A 56 13.35 -7.41 -17.55
C LEU A 56 14.59 -7.81 -18.37
N GLU A 57 15.01 -9.07 -18.28
CA GLU A 57 16.12 -9.61 -19.08
C GLU A 57 15.82 -9.55 -20.58
N LYS A 58 14.62 -9.96 -21.01
CA LYS A 58 14.20 -9.85 -22.40
C LYS A 58 14.17 -8.40 -22.89
N LEU A 59 13.70 -7.46 -22.07
CA LEU A 59 13.68 -6.03 -22.40
C LEU A 59 15.10 -5.47 -22.57
N ALA A 60 16.04 -5.91 -21.74
CA ALA A 60 17.45 -5.52 -21.85
C ALA A 60 18.09 -6.06 -23.14
N GLN A 61 17.83 -7.32 -23.49
CA GLN A 61 18.39 -7.96 -24.70
C GLN A 61 17.98 -7.24 -25.99
N VAL A 62 16.73 -6.79 -26.07
CA VAL A 62 16.23 -6.04 -27.25
C VAL A 62 16.56 -4.55 -27.20
N GLN A 63 17.29 -4.10 -26.17
CA GLN A 63 17.59 -2.69 -25.91
C GLN A 63 16.32 -1.82 -25.98
N ALA A 64 15.23 -2.28 -25.36
CA ALA A 64 13.89 -1.70 -25.48
C ALA A 64 13.82 -0.19 -25.17
N PHE A 65 14.78 0.30 -24.40
CA PHE A 65 14.86 1.68 -23.92
C PHE A 65 16.08 2.45 -24.45
N ALA A 66 16.74 1.98 -25.51
CA ALA A 66 17.93 2.65 -26.06
C ALA A 66 17.65 4.09 -26.55
N GLY A 67 16.40 4.41 -26.89
CA GLY A 67 15.99 5.75 -27.31
C GLY A 67 15.62 6.69 -26.14
N ILE A 68 15.75 6.25 -24.90
CA ILE A 68 15.40 7.04 -23.71
C ILE A 68 16.68 7.55 -23.06
N ASP A 69 16.79 8.87 -22.87
CA ASP A 69 17.76 9.43 -21.93
C ASP A 69 17.25 9.20 -20.49
N PRO A 70 17.95 8.41 -19.67
CA PRO A 70 17.50 8.11 -18.30
C PRO A 70 17.37 9.37 -17.43
N VAL A 71 18.20 10.38 -17.65
CA VAL A 71 18.22 11.62 -16.86
C VAL A 71 16.97 12.44 -17.15
N ASP A 72 16.61 12.59 -18.42
CA ASP A 72 15.43 13.37 -18.80
C ASP A 72 14.14 12.63 -18.48
N TRP A 73 14.09 11.31 -18.68
CA TRP A 73 12.97 10.49 -18.22
C TRP A 73 12.76 10.60 -16.70
N GLN A 74 13.84 10.54 -15.91
CA GLN A 74 13.74 10.67 -14.46
C GLN A 74 13.24 12.06 -14.03
N ARG A 75 13.72 13.13 -14.69
CA ARG A 75 13.27 14.50 -14.42
C ARG A 75 11.77 14.67 -14.71
N ASP A 76 11.29 14.11 -15.82
CA ASP A 76 9.88 14.16 -16.20
C ASP A 76 9.01 13.39 -15.20
N VAL A 77 9.37 12.15 -14.88
CA VAL A 77 8.63 11.31 -13.91
C VAL A 77 8.56 11.95 -12.53
N ARG A 78 9.65 12.59 -12.07
CA ARG A 78 9.70 13.27 -10.76
C ARG A 78 9.11 14.66 -10.77
N GLN A 79 8.77 15.19 -11.95
CA GLN A 79 8.42 16.61 -12.15
C GLN A 79 9.46 17.53 -11.50
N ASP A 80 10.74 17.24 -11.75
CA ASP A 80 11.85 18.00 -11.18
C ASP A 80 11.70 19.48 -11.59
N ARG A 81 11.59 20.36 -10.59
CA ARG A 81 11.59 21.80 -10.84
C ARG A 81 12.96 22.23 -11.32
N LYS A 82 12.99 23.10 -12.33
CA LYS A 82 14.22 23.81 -12.71
C LYS A 82 14.71 24.59 -11.50
N LEU A 83 15.90 24.27 -11.02
CA LEU A 83 16.56 25.04 -9.97
C LEU A 83 16.93 26.42 -10.54
N PRO A 84 16.53 27.52 -9.91
CA PRO A 84 16.95 28.85 -10.34
C PRO A 84 18.47 28.98 -10.23
N GLY A 85 19.12 29.51 -11.29
CA GLY A 85 20.55 29.86 -11.29
C GLY A 85 21.55 28.81 -11.77
N ARG A 86 21.14 27.71 -12.44
CA ARG A 86 22.07 26.63 -12.86
C ARG A 86 22.72 26.82 -14.25
N ASN A 87 22.40 27.88 -14.98
CA ASN A 87 22.95 28.19 -16.31
C ASN A 87 23.56 29.60 -16.39
N GLU A 88 24.10 30.12 -15.28
CA GLU A 88 24.98 31.29 -15.28
C GLU A 88 26.45 30.86 -15.21
#